data_AF-A0A2V7Y9G6-F1
#
_entry.id   AF-A0A2V7Y9G6-F1
#
_cell.length_a   1.000
_cell.length_b   1.000
_cell.length_c   1.000
_cell.angle_alpha   90.00
_cell.angle_beta   90.00
_cell.angle_gamma   90.00
#
_symmetry.space_group_name_H-M   'P 1'
#
loop_
_entity.id
_entity.type
_entity.pdbx_description
1 polymer ?
#
loop_
_entity_poly.entity_id
_entity_poly.type
_entity_poly.pdbx_seq_one_letter_code
_entity_poly.pdbx_strand_id
1 'polypeptide(L)'
;MRVAPPILAALERYFGRPYPFEKLDLIAVPEFWAGAMENPGAITYRDQFLLVDPKTASIFHRRALIEITAHEMAHMWFGDLVTMAWWDDIWLNESFASWMGDKISQETFPETNTAVRSAAGTQRAMVTDGRPSTHAIRQPVKASDNLQQIFDALAYEKGEAVLGMLEAWLGPDVFRAGVRDYLHAHEWGNATASDLWGALSRAAGKDVGRVMSTFLDQAGLPLVSAELLGGGKAVRLTQRRFAKAGTTAPPTLWQIPATLKYTDGGAFQTRTVLLTERAQEFKLDVANPPVIAFHPDAGERGYYRWRVARPLLTTMADQASRRMDPRERVGFVGNLSGLLDAGELRGADYLRLLGVFASDPDPDVVSAAVEALARVRTALVTPDLRTAFATYLQRTLGRALERIGPAAQPGEPASTAALRETLVLWLGTWGEDPRVKAYVKELTSAYLADPSRVDPTLAGGVLAVAAANGDRALLDELRTRVPAAKDPIERNRLLYALGHFRDPVLVREALGYVLDPAVRPTEMAAIPLNLSLDPAVADVVSRWMMEHHDDVAARMPDSIRPFMTGFALRGTCTEAAIAAAQSFYTDPRHAVAGTDRELAKNTDAVRDCIALRAREGASVAGYLRTVDPR
;
A
#
# COMPACT_ATOMS: atom_id res chain seq x y z
N MET A 1 -15.80 -21.89 2.37
CA MET A 1 -17.26 -21.67 2.47
C MET A 1 -17.73 -20.94 3.74
N ARG A 2 -16.86 -20.57 4.71
CA ARG A 2 -17.27 -19.84 5.93
C ARG A 2 -17.19 -18.30 5.84
N VAL A 3 -16.63 -17.76 4.77
CA VAL A 3 -16.34 -16.32 4.62
C VAL A 3 -17.46 -15.55 3.89
N ALA A 4 -17.98 -16.08 2.79
CA ALA A 4 -18.96 -15.36 1.96
C ALA A 4 -20.33 -15.11 2.62
N PRO A 5 -20.97 -16.06 3.34
CA PRO A 5 -22.29 -15.82 3.91
C PRO A 5 -22.40 -14.62 4.87
N PRO A 6 -21.49 -14.41 5.86
CA PRO A 6 -21.57 -13.23 6.72
C PRO A 6 -21.31 -11.93 5.96
N ILE A 7 -20.43 -11.93 4.96
CA ILE A 7 -20.18 -10.80 4.07
C ILE A 7 -21.44 -10.45 3.27
N LEU A 8 -22.08 -11.43 2.63
CA LEU A 8 -23.30 -11.20 1.86
C LEU A 8 -24.39 -10.59 2.72
N ALA A 9 -24.63 -11.18 3.90
CA ALA A 9 -25.65 -10.69 4.82
C ALA A 9 -25.36 -9.26 5.29
N ALA A 10 -24.09 -8.89 5.46
CA ALA A 10 -23.70 -7.54 5.83
C ALA A 10 -23.89 -6.54 4.68
N LEU A 11 -23.55 -6.92 3.45
CA LEU A 11 -23.80 -6.12 2.24
C LEU A 11 -25.30 -5.90 2.01
N GLU A 12 -26.13 -6.95 2.11
CA GLU A 12 -27.59 -6.83 1.99
C GLU A 12 -28.18 -5.89 3.05
N ARG A 13 -27.69 -5.99 4.31
CA ARG A 13 -28.07 -5.05 5.38
C ARG A 13 -27.62 -3.63 5.07
N TYR A 14 -26.40 -3.44 4.57
CA TYR A 14 -25.86 -2.12 4.30
C TYR A 14 -26.65 -1.44 3.17
N PHE A 15 -26.84 -2.11 2.05
CA PHE A 15 -27.59 -1.59 0.89
C PHE A 15 -29.11 -1.62 1.09
N GLY A 16 -29.60 -2.33 2.12
CA GLY A 16 -31.02 -2.38 2.44
C GLY A 16 -31.86 -3.12 1.38
N ARG A 17 -31.23 -4.00 0.61
CA ARG A 17 -31.87 -4.79 -0.45
C ARG A 17 -31.15 -6.14 -0.60
N PRO A 18 -31.86 -7.20 -1.03
CA PRO A 18 -31.26 -8.51 -1.20
C PRO A 18 -30.22 -8.53 -2.32
N TYR A 19 -29.40 -9.58 -2.33
CA TYR A 19 -28.54 -9.92 -3.45
C TYR A 19 -29.34 -9.93 -4.78
N PRO A 20 -28.87 -9.23 -5.83
CA PRO A 20 -29.69 -9.01 -7.03
C PRO A 20 -29.79 -10.21 -7.99
N PHE A 21 -28.93 -11.21 -7.89
CA PHE A 21 -28.87 -12.33 -8.85
C PHE A 21 -29.38 -13.65 -8.25
N GLU A 22 -29.68 -14.63 -9.11
CA GLU A 22 -30.31 -15.90 -8.69
C GLU A 22 -29.41 -16.77 -7.80
N LYS A 23 -28.09 -16.76 -8.06
CA LYS A 23 -27.07 -17.52 -7.35
C LYS A 23 -25.75 -16.76 -7.30
N LEU A 24 -24.85 -17.20 -6.43
CA LEU A 24 -23.48 -16.69 -6.33
C LEU A 24 -22.48 -17.85 -6.26
N ASP A 25 -21.77 -18.09 -7.36
CA ASP A 25 -20.65 -19.03 -7.41
C ASP A 25 -19.32 -18.31 -7.17
N LEU A 26 -18.38 -18.96 -6.46
CA LEU A 26 -17.00 -18.50 -6.28
C LEU A 26 -16.06 -19.54 -6.92
N ILE A 27 -15.30 -19.14 -7.93
CA ILE A 27 -14.60 -20.06 -8.84
C ILE A 27 -13.09 -19.81 -8.79
N ALA A 28 -12.30 -20.82 -8.43
CA ALA A 28 -10.84 -20.75 -8.48
C ALA A 28 -10.35 -21.03 -9.91
N VAL A 29 -9.59 -20.10 -10.48
CA VAL A 29 -9.01 -20.17 -11.82
C VAL A 29 -7.48 -20.27 -11.69
N PRO A 30 -6.84 -21.38 -12.12
CA PRO A 30 -5.41 -21.57 -12.00
C PRO A 30 -4.54 -20.57 -12.78
N GLU A 31 -5.03 -20.08 -13.92
CA GLU A 31 -4.35 -19.08 -14.74
C GLU A 31 -5.20 -17.82 -14.85
N PHE A 32 -4.95 -16.89 -13.94
CA PHE A 32 -5.70 -15.65 -13.83
C PHE A 32 -4.75 -14.48 -13.52
N TRP A 33 -4.75 -13.46 -14.39
CA TRP A 33 -3.83 -12.33 -14.29
C TRP A 33 -4.24 -11.31 -13.23
N ALA A 34 -5.55 -11.12 -13.03
CA ALA A 34 -6.09 -10.31 -11.95
C ALA A 34 -6.12 -11.10 -10.61
N GLY A 35 -6.48 -10.41 -9.53
CA GLY A 35 -6.71 -11.05 -8.23
C GLY A 35 -8.02 -11.84 -8.22
N ALA A 36 -9.10 -11.17 -8.61
CA ALA A 36 -10.43 -11.72 -8.84
C ALA A 36 -11.18 -10.88 -9.89
N MET A 37 -12.40 -11.26 -10.24
CA MET A 37 -13.29 -10.53 -11.14
C MET A 37 -14.75 -10.85 -10.80
N GLU A 38 -15.55 -9.80 -10.73
CA GLU A 38 -16.89 -9.69 -10.19
C GLU A 38 -18.01 -10.20 -11.11
N ASN A 39 -17.78 -11.20 -11.97
CA ASN A 39 -18.81 -11.59 -12.94
C ASN A 39 -20.15 -11.92 -12.23
N PRO A 40 -21.29 -11.33 -12.65
CA PRO A 40 -22.58 -11.50 -11.99
C PRO A 40 -22.95 -12.97 -11.77
N GLY A 41 -23.06 -13.37 -10.50
CA GLY A 41 -23.40 -14.72 -10.09
C GLY A 41 -22.29 -15.77 -10.21
N ALA A 42 -21.08 -15.40 -10.66
CA ALA A 42 -19.93 -16.29 -10.83
C ALA A 42 -18.59 -15.56 -10.67
N ILE A 43 -18.25 -15.15 -9.44
CA ILE A 43 -17.00 -14.46 -9.14
C ILE A 43 -15.82 -15.40 -9.35
N THR A 44 -14.85 -14.99 -10.17
CA THR A 44 -13.63 -15.76 -10.43
C THR A 44 -12.46 -15.23 -9.61
N TYR A 45 -11.63 -16.12 -9.08
CA TYR A 45 -10.46 -15.80 -8.26
C TYR A 45 -9.23 -16.47 -8.84
N ARG A 46 -8.07 -15.83 -8.69
CA ARG A 46 -6.82 -16.57 -8.77
C ARG A 46 -6.79 -17.65 -7.69
N ASP A 47 -6.39 -18.86 -8.06
CA ASP A 47 -6.42 -20.06 -7.21
C ASP A 47 -5.92 -19.85 -5.76
N GLN A 48 -4.77 -19.21 -5.58
CA GLN A 48 -4.14 -18.95 -4.28
C GLN A 48 -4.96 -18.03 -3.34
N PHE A 49 -5.93 -17.27 -3.86
CA PHE A 49 -6.77 -16.38 -3.06
C PHE A 49 -8.10 -16.99 -2.64
N LEU A 50 -8.55 -18.07 -3.31
CA LEU A 50 -9.78 -18.79 -2.94
C LEU A 50 -9.50 -20.12 -2.24
N LEU A 51 -8.47 -20.86 -2.70
CA LEU A 51 -8.10 -22.17 -2.16
C LEU A 51 -7.21 -22.04 -0.93
N VAL A 52 -7.79 -21.53 0.16
CA VAL A 52 -7.08 -21.24 1.41
C VAL A 52 -7.36 -22.32 2.46
N ASP A 53 -6.41 -23.26 2.65
CA ASP A 53 -6.46 -24.23 3.74
C ASP A 53 -5.95 -23.57 5.05
N PRO A 54 -6.75 -23.55 6.13
CA PRO A 54 -6.31 -23.04 7.42
C PRO A 54 -4.98 -23.62 7.93
N LYS A 55 -4.61 -24.84 7.53
CA LYS A 55 -3.36 -25.50 7.97
C LYS A 55 -2.11 -25.00 7.23
N THR A 56 -2.24 -24.57 5.98
CA THR A 56 -1.08 -24.21 5.13
C THR A 56 -1.04 -22.73 4.73
N ALA A 57 -2.15 -22.02 4.93
CA ALA A 57 -2.28 -20.61 4.60
C ALA A 57 -1.71 -19.69 5.69
N SER A 58 -0.93 -18.70 5.25
CA SER A 58 -0.49 -17.61 6.11
C SER A 58 -1.63 -16.67 6.47
N ILE A 59 -1.41 -15.81 7.47
CA ILE A 59 -2.32 -14.70 7.80
C ILE A 59 -2.58 -13.80 6.58
N PHE A 60 -1.57 -13.56 5.72
CA PHE A 60 -1.76 -12.79 4.49
C PHE A 60 -2.85 -13.41 3.60
N HIS A 61 -2.78 -14.71 3.32
CA HIS A 61 -3.77 -15.37 2.45
C HIS A 61 -5.17 -15.40 3.08
N ARG A 62 -5.26 -15.57 4.40
CA ARG A 62 -6.54 -15.53 5.12
C ARG A 62 -7.19 -14.15 5.05
N ARG A 63 -6.40 -13.08 5.23
CA ARG A 63 -6.85 -11.69 5.07
C ARG A 63 -7.25 -11.42 3.62
N ALA A 64 -6.41 -11.78 2.66
CA ALA A 64 -6.68 -11.60 1.23
C ALA A 64 -7.98 -12.30 0.80
N LEU A 65 -8.24 -13.53 1.27
CA LEU A 65 -9.52 -14.21 1.01
C LEU A 65 -10.71 -13.38 1.49
N ILE A 66 -10.64 -12.82 2.71
CA ILE A 66 -11.74 -12.02 3.27
C ILE A 66 -11.89 -10.70 2.51
N GLU A 67 -10.81 -9.93 2.40
CA GLU A 67 -10.78 -8.59 1.80
C GLU A 67 -11.21 -8.65 0.32
N ILE A 68 -10.65 -9.57 -0.48
CA ILE A 68 -11.04 -9.75 -1.89
C ILE A 68 -12.48 -10.25 -1.96
N THR A 69 -12.90 -11.23 -1.16
CA THR A 69 -14.31 -11.70 -1.19
C THR A 69 -15.29 -10.56 -0.88
N ALA A 70 -14.97 -9.68 0.08
CA ALA A 70 -15.81 -8.53 0.38
C ALA A 70 -15.84 -7.50 -0.75
N HIS A 71 -14.70 -7.21 -1.39
CA HIS A 71 -14.59 -6.34 -2.57
C HIS A 71 -15.45 -6.87 -3.73
N GLU A 72 -15.23 -8.12 -4.15
CA GLU A 72 -15.94 -8.72 -5.28
C GLU A 72 -17.45 -8.86 -5.04
N MET A 73 -17.86 -9.13 -3.79
CA MET A 73 -19.28 -9.21 -3.47
C MET A 73 -19.95 -7.82 -3.38
N ALA A 74 -19.19 -6.77 -3.07
CA ALA A 74 -19.72 -5.40 -3.13
C ALA A 74 -20.04 -4.97 -4.57
N HIS A 75 -19.28 -5.47 -5.55
CA HIS A 75 -19.53 -5.19 -6.97
C HIS A 75 -20.91 -5.64 -7.47
N MET A 76 -21.49 -6.65 -6.83
CA MET A 76 -22.85 -7.12 -7.13
C MET A 76 -23.90 -6.00 -7.03
N TRP A 77 -23.61 -4.95 -6.26
CA TRP A 77 -24.38 -3.70 -6.25
C TRP A 77 -23.69 -2.56 -7.01
N PHE A 78 -22.37 -2.38 -6.83
CA PHE A 78 -21.57 -1.33 -7.46
C PHE A 78 -20.69 -1.87 -8.58
N GLY A 79 -21.23 -1.91 -9.79
CA GLY A 79 -20.56 -2.39 -10.99
C GLY A 79 -21.45 -3.32 -11.81
N ASP A 80 -22.22 -4.17 -11.16
CA ASP A 80 -23.13 -5.10 -11.83
C ASP A 80 -24.58 -4.61 -11.86
N LEU A 81 -25.17 -4.34 -10.69
CA LEU A 81 -26.55 -3.83 -10.62
C LEU A 81 -26.64 -2.40 -11.15
N VAL A 82 -25.67 -1.57 -10.78
CA VAL A 82 -25.48 -0.21 -11.31
C VAL A 82 -24.07 -0.13 -11.85
N THR A 83 -23.95 -0.04 -13.17
CA THR A 83 -22.65 0.02 -13.85
C THR A 83 -22.32 1.46 -14.21
N MET A 84 -21.05 1.87 -14.11
CA MET A 84 -20.63 3.17 -14.66
C MET A 84 -21.03 3.31 -16.14
N ALA A 85 -21.42 4.51 -16.56
CA ALA A 85 -21.82 4.76 -17.95
C ALA A 85 -20.66 4.61 -18.94
N TRP A 86 -19.43 4.92 -18.50
CA TRP A 86 -18.21 4.74 -19.27
C TRP A 86 -16.98 4.62 -18.36
N TRP A 87 -15.86 4.17 -18.92
CA TRP A 87 -14.61 3.86 -18.21
C TRP A 87 -13.94 5.06 -17.55
N ASP A 88 -14.27 6.29 -17.93
CA ASP A 88 -13.82 7.51 -17.23
C ASP A 88 -14.38 7.61 -15.81
N ASP A 89 -15.45 6.86 -15.51
CA ASP A 89 -16.06 6.70 -14.20
C ASP A 89 -15.83 5.31 -13.58
N ILE A 90 -14.80 4.55 -13.99
CA ILE A 90 -14.49 3.21 -13.43
C ILE A 90 -14.34 3.20 -11.89
N TRP A 91 -13.94 4.34 -11.32
CA TRP A 91 -13.83 4.54 -9.88
C TRP A 91 -15.18 4.34 -9.15
N LEU A 92 -16.32 4.57 -9.81
CA LEU A 92 -17.65 4.29 -9.25
C LEU A 92 -17.81 2.81 -8.89
N ASN A 93 -17.16 1.93 -9.63
CA ASN A 93 -17.12 0.50 -9.32
C ASN A 93 -16.01 0.26 -8.30
N GLU A 94 -14.77 0.52 -8.69
CA GLU A 94 -13.58 0.03 -7.97
C GLU A 94 -13.37 0.70 -6.62
N SER A 95 -13.51 2.03 -6.55
CA SER A 95 -13.33 2.76 -5.29
C SER A 95 -14.42 2.39 -4.29
N PHE A 96 -15.66 2.22 -4.77
CA PHE A 96 -16.78 1.82 -3.91
C PHE A 96 -16.64 0.40 -3.42
N ALA A 97 -16.24 -0.53 -4.30
CA ALA A 97 -16.01 -1.92 -3.92
C ALA A 97 -14.86 -2.03 -2.91
N SER A 98 -13.76 -1.26 -3.07
CA SER A 98 -12.68 -1.22 -2.08
C SER A 98 -13.16 -0.67 -0.74
N TRP A 99 -13.83 0.48 -0.75
CA TRP A 99 -14.35 1.09 0.48
C TRP A 99 -15.39 0.24 1.19
N MET A 100 -16.34 -0.33 0.44
CA MET A 100 -17.35 -1.23 1.01
C MET A 100 -16.73 -2.53 1.48
N GLY A 101 -15.83 -3.11 0.69
CA GLY A 101 -15.11 -4.33 1.00
C GLY A 101 -14.36 -4.21 2.33
N ASP A 102 -13.65 -3.10 2.53
CA ASP A 102 -12.93 -2.82 3.77
C ASP A 102 -13.87 -2.62 4.96
N LYS A 103 -14.96 -1.87 4.75
CA LYS A 103 -15.98 -1.63 5.77
C LYS A 103 -16.65 -2.94 6.23
N ILE A 104 -17.04 -3.79 5.28
CA ILE A 104 -17.71 -5.07 5.56
C ILE A 104 -16.74 -6.09 6.14
N SER A 105 -15.49 -6.12 5.68
CA SER A 105 -14.43 -6.94 6.27
C SER A 105 -14.23 -6.58 7.74
N GLN A 106 -14.17 -5.29 8.06
CA GLN A 106 -14.06 -4.83 9.45
C GLN A 106 -15.29 -5.16 10.31
N GLU A 107 -16.50 -5.13 9.75
CA GLU A 107 -17.74 -5.50 10.45
C GLU A 107 -17.81 -7.01 10.73
N THR A 108 -17.42 -7.83 9.76
CA THR A 108 -17.66 -9.28 9.79
C THR A 108 -16.47 -10.08 10.30
N PHE A 109 -15.25 -9.57 10.12
CA PHE A 109 -13.98 -10.19 10.52
C PHE A 109 -13.03 -9.15 11.13
N PRO A 110 -13.36 -8.56 12.30
CA PRO A 110 -12.57 -7.49 12.89
C PRO A 110 -11.10 -7.86 13.17
N GLU A 111 -10.77 -9.15 13.24
CA GLU A 111 -9.40 -9.66 13.37
C GLU A 111 -8.49 -9.35 12.16
N THR A 112 -9.05 -8.98 11.01
CA THR A 112 -8.26 -8.51 9.86
C THR A 112 -7.59 -7.16 10.15
N ASN A 113 -8.15 -6.38 11.09
CA ASN A 113 -7.75 -5.02 11.41
C ASN A 113 -7.75 -4.07 10.19
N THR A 114 -8.71 -4.27 9.29
CA THR A 114 -8.79 -3.55 8.01
C THR A 114 -8.89 -2.04 8.21
N ALA A 115 -9.59 -1.57 9.26
CA ALA A 115 -9.67 -0.15 9.58
C ALA A 115 -8.30 0.51 9.83
N VAL A 116 -7.31 -0.20 10.35
CA VAL A 116 -5.94 0.31 10.52
C VAL A 116 -5.14 0.13 9.24
N ARG A 117 -5.26 -1.03 8.59
CA ARG A 117 -4.52 -1.38 7.36
C ARG A 117 -4.85 -0.45 6.19
N SER A 118 -6.09 0.01 6.05
CA SER A 118 -6.48 0.87 4.94
C SER A 118 -5.83 2.26 4.99
N ALA A 119 -5.36 2.70 6.17
CA ALA A 119 -4.51 3.89 6.25
C ALA A 119 -3.21 3.70 5.46
N ALA A 120 -2.57 2.52 5.52
CA ALA A 120 -1.37 2.24 4.74
C ALA A 120 -1.65 2.28 3.21
N GLY A 121 -2.81 1.79 2.76
CA GLY A 121 -3.27 1.95 1.37
C GLY A 121 -3.42 3.41 0.98
N THR A 122 -4.06 4.21 1.83
CA THR A 122 -4.15 5.67 1.63
C THR A 122 -2.76 6.30 1.51
N GLN A 123 -1.79 5.90 2.34
CA GLN A 123 -0.41 6.41 2.28
C GLN A 123 0.29 6.06 0.96
N ARG A 124 0.08 4.85 0.42
CA ARG A 124 0.61 4.42 -0.89
C ARG A 124 0.00 5.21 -2.04
N ALA A 125 -1.32 5.39 -2.05
CA ALA A 125 -2.02 6.23 -3.01
C ALA A 125 -1.43 7.65 -3.04
N MET A 126 -1.23 8.26 -1.86
CA MET A 126 -0.65 9.60 -1.75
C MET A 126 0.80 9.69 -2.26
N VAL A 127 1.59 8.61 -2.21
CA VAL A 127 2.95 8.58 -2.80
C VAL A 127 2.87 8.62 -4.32
N THR A 128 1.99 7.82 -4.92
CA THR A 128 1.76 7.79 -6.37
C THR A 128 1.18 9.13 -6.84
N ASP A 129 0.19 9.64 -6.13
CA ASP A 129 -0.51 10.88 -6.47
C ASP A 129 0.38 12.12 -6.28
N GLY A 130 1.45 12.02 -5.50
CA GLY A 130 2.45 13.08 -5.32
C GLY A 130 3.47 13.20 -6.45
N ARG A 131 3.41 12.37 -7.50
CA ARG A 131 4.37 12.36 -8.64
C ARG A 131 3.89 13.19 -9.83
N PRO A 132 4.81 13.70 -10.67
CA PRO A 132 4.45 14.38 -11.92
C PRO A 132 3.58 13.55 -12.89
N SER A 133 3.83 12.24 -12.99
CA SER A 133 3.08 11.27 -13.81
C SER A 133 1.70 10.88 -13.25
N THR A 134 1.28 11.47 -12.13
CA THR A 134 -0.07 11.27 -11.60
C THR A 134 -1.14 11.77 -12.58
N HIS A 135 -2.35 11.26 -12.45
CA HIS A 135 -3.52 11.68 -13.20
C HIS A 135 -4.71 11.92 -12.26
N ALA A 136 -5.75 12.57 -12.79
CA ALA A 136 -7.04 12.64 -12.13
C ALA A 136 -7.68 11.24 -12.09
N ILE A 137 -8.50 10.95 -11.08
CA ILE A 137 -9.26 9.68 -11.03
C ILE A 137 -10.16 9.60 -12.26
N ARG A 138 -10.87 10.70 -12.54
CA ARG A 138 -11.68 10.86 -13.75
C ARG A 138 -10.85 11.48 -14.84
N GLN A 139 -10.73 10.76 -15.95
CA GLN A 139 -10.03 11.22 -17.13
C GLN A 139 -10.70 10.66 -18.38
N PRO A 140 -10.67 11.35 -19.53
CA PRO A 140 -11.22 10.82 -20.76
C PRO A 140 -10.55 9.48 -21.13
N VAL A 141 -11.36 8.47 -21.42
CA VAL A 141 -10.91 7.13 -21.86
C VAL A 141 -11.44 6.85 -23.26
N LYS A 142 -10.56 6.43 -24.17
CA LYS A 142 -10.91 5.99 -25.52
C LYS A 142 -10.97 4.46 -25.59
N ALA A 143 -11.76 3.94 -26.52
CA ALA A 143 -11.87 2.49 -26.73
C ALA A 143 -10.53 1.80 -27.12
N SER A 144 -9.58 2.56 -27.67
CA SER A 144 -8.24 2.07 -28.04
C SER A 144 -7.25 2.05 -26.87
N ASP A 145 -7.60 2.63 -25.73
CA ASP A 145 -6.69 2.75 -24.60
C ASP A 145 -6.52 1.40 -23.90
N ASN A 146 -5.34 1.17 -23.32
CA ASN A 146 -5.15 0.02 -22.46
C ASN A 146 -5.81 0.28 -21.10
N LEU A 147 -7.01 -0.30 -20.91
CA LEU A 147 -7.79 -0.13 -19.68
C LEU A 147 -7.05 -0.61 -18.43
N GLN A 148 -6.09 -1.54 -18.52
CA GLN A 148 -5.28 -1.96 -17.35
C GLN A 148 -4.57 -0.79 -16.66
N GLN A 149 -4.33 0.31 -17.37
CA GLN A 149 -3.64 1.47 -16.81
C GLN A 149 -4.52 2.38 -15.96
N ILE A 150 -5.85 2.21 -15.99
CA ILE A 150 -6.78 2.95 -15.13
C ILE A 150 -7.20 2.14 -13.90
N PHE A 151 -6.92 0.83 -13.88
CA PHE A 151 -7.02 -0.02 -12.69
C PHE A 151 -5.76 0.10 -11.82
N ASP A 152 -5.48 1.30 -11.32
CA ASP A 152 -4.31 1.57 -10.48
C ASP A 152 -4.67 2.13 -9.10
N ALA A 153 -3.67 2.35 -8.24
CA ALA A 153 -3.87 2.81 -6.87
C ALA A 153 -4.71 4.09 -6.75
N LEU A 154 -4.87 4.88 -7.83
CA LEU A 154 -5.74 6.06 -7.79
C LEU A 154 -7.23 5.68 -7.92
N ALA A 155 -7.57 4.66 -8.72
CA ALA A 155 -8.95 4.17 -8.83
C ALA A 155 -9.37 3.31 -7.62
N TYR A 156 -8.45 2.60 -6.98
CA TYR A 156 -8.72 1.79 -5.79
C TYR A 156 -8.49 2.59 -4.50
N GLU A 157 -7.22 2.75 -4.10
CA GLU A 157 -6.82 3.25 -2.78
C GLU A 157 -7.12 4.76 -2.57
N LYS A 158 -6.88 5.63 -3.57
CA LYS A 158 -7.26 7.06 -3.46
C LYS A 158 -8.77 7.21 -3.40
N GLY A 159 -9.49 6.55 -4.31
CA GLY A 159 -10.94 6.62 -4.36
C GLY A 159 -11.59 6.13 -3.07
N GLU A 160 -11.13 4.99 -2.53
CA GLU A 160 -11.52 4.49 -1.22
C GLU A 160 -11.32 5.55 -0.12
N ALA A 161 -10.11 6.13 -0.04
CA ALA A 161 -9.78 7.11 0.99
C ALA A 161 -10.65 8.37 0.89
N VAL A 162 -10.93 8.83 -0.34
CA VAL A 162 -11.80 9.99 -0.59
C VAL A 162 -13.26 9.66 -0.22
N LEU A 163 -13.75 8.45 -0.48
CA LEU A 163 -15.08 8.00 -0.02
C LEU A 163 -15.16 7.92 1.51
N GLY A 164 -14.12 7.40 2.17
CA GLY A 164 -14.02 7.38 3.63
C GLY A 164 -14.01 8.78 4.24
N MET A 165 -13.28 9.73 3.63
CA MET A 165 -13.30 11.14 4.01
C MET A 165 -14.69 11.76 3.85
N LEU A 166 -15.38 11.45 2.75
CA LEU A 166 -16.72 11.94 2.45
C LEU A 166 -17.73 11.40 3.46
N GLU A 167 -17.72 10.09 3.75
CA GLU A 167 -18.57 9.49 4.78
C GLU A 167 -18.32 10.15 6.15
N ALA A 168 -17.07 10.39 6.52
CA ALA A 168 -16.73 11.04 7.77
C ALA A 168 -17.26 12.49 7.85
N TRP A 169 -17.32 13.21 6.73
CA TRP A 169 -17.83 14.58 6.67
C TRP A 169 -19.36 14.67 6.67
N LEU A 170 -20.03 13.72 6.01
CA LEU A 170 -21.51 13.69 5.93
C LEU A 170 -22.14 12.99 7.14
N GLY A 171 -21.42 12.06 7.75
CA GLY A 171 -21.93 11.11 8.72
C GLY A 171 -22.38 9.80 8.05
N PRO A 172 -22.14 8.64 8.67
CA PRO A 172 -22.37 7.32 8.06
C PRO A 172 -23.83 7.06 7.69
N ASP A 173 -24.79 7.55 8.49
CA ASP A 173 -26.21 7.34 8.21
C ASP A 173 -26.71 8.13 7.00
N VAL A 174 -26.29 9.39 6.90
CA VAL A 174 -26.63 10.27 5.77
C VAL A 174 -25.98 9.76 4.48
N PHE A 175 -24.70 9.37 4.57
CA PHE A 175 -23.98 8.78 3.43
C PHE A 175 -24.68 7.50 2.94
N ARG A 176 -25.00 6.58 3.85
CA ARG A 176 -25.69 5.32 3.53
C ARG A 176 -27.06 5.58 2.91
N ALA A 177 -27.83 6.53 3.43
CA ALA A 177 -29.14 6.89 2.86
C ALA A 177 -28.99 7.35 1.40
N GLY A 178 -28.06 8.28 1.12
CA GLY A 178 -27.82 8.74 -0.25
C GLY A 178 -27.29 7.65 -1.20
N VAL A 179 -26.46 6.72 -0.71
CA VAL A 179 -26.03 5.54 -1.48
C VAL A 179 -27.21 4.64 -1.85
N ARG A 180 -28.15 4.41 -0.92
CA ARG A 180 -29.35 3.61 -1.19
C ARG A 180 -30.27 4.29 -2.20
N ASP A 181 -30.45 5.60 -2.08
CA ASP A 181 -31.25 6.39 -3.03
C ASP A 181 -30.63 6.35 -4.44
N TYR A 182 -29.30 6.41 -4.53
CA TYR A 182 -28.57 6.25 -5.79
C TYR A 182 -28.81 4.86 -6.40
N LEU A 183 -28.61 3.78 -5.63
CA LEU A 183 -28.82 2.42 -6.14
C LEU A 183 -30.25 2.20 -6.61
N HIS A 184 -31.25 2.66 -5.85
CA HIS A 184 -32.66 2.56 -6.24
C HIS A 184 -32.98 3.33 -7.53
N ALA A 185 -32.36 4.49 -7.75
CA ALA A 185 -32.64 5.32 -8.92
C ALA A 185 -32.01 4.77 -10.22
N HIS A 186 -30.97 3.96 -10.13
CA HIS A 186 -30.15 3.54 -11.29
C HIS A 186 -30.02 2.02 -11.45
N GLU A 187 -30.72 1.21 -10.64
CA GLU A 187 -30.66 -0.25 -10.75
C GLU A 187 -31.02 -0.76 -12.15
N TRP A 188 -30.28 -1.78 -12.60
CA TRP A 188 -30.38 -2.38 -13.93
C TRP A 188 -30.04 -1.44 -15.08
N GLY A 189 -29.21 -0.43 -14.79
CA GLY A 189 -28.81 0.57 -15.77
C GLY A 189 -27.43 1.15 -15.48
N ASN A 190 -27.19 2.30 -16.10
CA ASN A 190 -25.93 3.01 -15.99
C ASN A 190 -26.07 4.29 -15.16
N ALA A 191 -24.97 4.72 -14.57
CA ALA A 191 -24.87 5.97 -13.84
C ALA A 191 -23.52 6.67 -14.03
N THR A 192 -23.51 7.96 -13.74
CA THR A 192 -22.33 8.84 -13.77
C THR A 192 -21.98 9.31 -12.37
N ALA A 193 -20.79 9.88 -12.19
CA ALA A 193 -20.41 10.49 -10.90
C ALA A 193 -21.44 11.55 -10.44
N SER A 194 -21.99 12.32 -11.37
CA SER A 194 -23.00 13.36 -11.07
C SER A 194 -24.28 12.79 -10.46
N ASP A 195 -24.69 11.59 -10.86
CA ASP A 195 -25.88 10.93 -10.33
C ASP A 195 -25.73 10.58 -8.84
N LEU A 196 -24.58 9.98 -8.49
CA LEU A 196 -24.21 9.69 -7.11
C LEU A 196 -24.10 10.97 -6.26
N TRP A 197 -23.43 12.00 -6.77
CA TRP A 197 -23.31 13.28 -6.06
C TRP A 197 -24.64 13.97 -5.87
N GLY A 198 -25.54 13.87 -6.85
CA GLY A 198 -26.91 14.35 -6.73
C GLY A 198 -27.65 13.67 -5.59
N ALA A 199 -27.57 12.34 -5.48
CA ALA A 199 -28.20 11.58 -4.40
C ALA A 199 -27.64 11.93 -3.02
N LEU A 200 -26.32 11.95 -2.87
CA LEU A 200 -25.66 12.30 -1.61
C LEU A 200 -25.89 13.76 -1.22
N SER A 201 -25.93 14.69 -2.17
CA SER A 201 -26.22 16.10 -1.90
C SER A 201 -27.64 16.31 -1.38
N ARG A 202 -28.63 15.60 -1.96
CA ARG A 202 -30.02 15.61 -1.47
C ARG A 202 -30.13 15.07 -0.05
N ALA A 203 -29.50 13.93 0.22
CA ALA A 203 -29.52 13.32 1.56
C ALA A 203 -28.84 14.22 2.61
N ALA A 204 -27.73 14.88 2.26
CA ALA A 204 -26.96 15.68 3.19
C ALA A 204 -27.41 17.14 3.35
N GLY A 205 -28.18 17.68 2.40
CA GLY A 205 -28.45 19.12 2.32
C GLY A 205 -27.18 19.96 2.11
N LYS A 206 -26.14 19.36 1.50
CA LYS A 206 -24.83 19.97 1.22
C LYS A 206 -24.45 19.74 -0.23
N ASP A 207 -23.66 20.64 -0.82
CA ASP A 207 -23.13 20.46 -2.17
C ASP A 207 -21.94 19.49 -2.15
N VAL A 208 -22.24 18.19 -2.26
CA VAL A 208 -21.24 17.11 -2.27
C VAL A 208 -20.45 17.12 -3.56
N GLY A 209 -21.12 17.42 -4.69
CA GLY A 209 -20.49 17.45 -6.02
C GLY A 209 -19.34 18.44 -6.09
N ARG A 210 -19.48 19.63 -5.50
CA ARG A 210 -18.42 20.64 -5.43
C ARG A 210 -17.19 20.19 -4.61
N VAL A 211 -17.38 19.37 -3.59
CA VAL A 211 -16.25 18.84 -2.81
C VAL A 211 -15.55 17.74 -3.61
N MET A 212 -16.33 16.78 -4.11
CA MET A 212 -15.82 15.58 -4.75
C MET A 212 -15.13 15.85 -6.08
N SER A 213 -15.65 16.77 -6.90
CA SER A 213 -15.00 17.17 -8.15
C SER A 213 -13.54 17.60 -7.94
N THR A 214 -13.23 18.24 -6.80
CA THR A 214 -11.86 18.65 -6.53
C THR A 214 -10.89 17.51 -6.26
N PHE A 215 -11.36 16.32 -5.85
CA PHE A 215 -10.52 15.14 -5.64
C PHE A 215 -10.52 14.17 -6.83
N LEU A 216 -11.61 14.17 -7.62
CA LEU A 216 -11.77 13.26 -8.75
C LEU A 216 -11.20 13.82 -10.04
N ASP A 217 -11.48 15.09 -10.34
CA ASP A 217 -11.22 15.71 -11.64
C ASP A 217 -9.85 16.42 -11.67
N GLN A 218 -9.12 16.39 -10.54
CA GLN A 218 -7.81 17.01 -10.40
C GLN A 218 -6.76 15.97 -10.02
N ALA A 219 -5.63 16.02 -10.71
CA ALA A 219 -4.46 15.20 -10.42
C ALA A 219 -3.71 15.75 -9.19
N GLY A 220 -3.22 14.86 -8.32
CA GLY A 220 -2.49 15.22 -7.11
C GLY A 220 -3.36 15.33 -5.86
N LEU A 221 -2.69 15.72 -4.78
CA LEU A 221 -3.24 15.85 -3.44
C LEU A 221 -2.80 17.16 -2.77
N PRO A 222 -3.55 17.67 -1.78
CA PRO A 222 -3.16 18.85 -1.02
C PRO A 222 -2.18 18.53 0.13
N LEU A 223 -1.37 19.52 0.46
CA LEU A 223 -0.63 19.64 1.73
C LEU A 223 -1.27 20.76 2.56
N VAL A 224 -1.78 20.40 3.73
CA VAL A 224 -2.41 21.31 4.69
C VAL A 224 -1.43 21.67 5.81
N SER A 225 -1.14 22.95 5.97
CA SER A 225 -0.38 23.48 7.10
C SER A 225 -1.33 23.91 8.20
N ALA A 226 -1.10 23.45 9.43
CA ALA A 226 -1.88 23.84 10.60
C ALA A 226 -1.03 24.65 11.59
N GLU A 227 -1.49 25.86 11.90
CA GLU A 227 -0.87 26.78 12.85
C GLU A 227 -1.85 27.09 13.99
N LEU A 228 -1.51 26.72 15.23
CA LEU A 228 -2.31 27.06 16.40
C LEU A 228 -2.12 28.54 16.77
N LEU A 229 -3.23 29.27 16.89
CA LEU A 229 -3.26 30.70 17.21
C LEU A 229 -3.77 30.93 18.63
N GLY A 230 -3.22 31.94 19.31
CA GLY A 230 -3.72 32.40 20.62
C GLY A 230 -3.75 31.30 21.70
N GLY A 231 -2.71 30.46 21.76
CA GLY A 231 -2.66 29.29 22.65
C GLY A 231 -3.57 28.13 22.18
N GLY A 232 -3.97 28.10 20.91
CA GLY A 232 -4.87 27.07 20.38
C GLY A 232 -6.35 27.38 20.53
N LYS A 233 -6.74 28.64 20.80
CA LYS A 233 -8.14 29.10 20.70
C LYS A 233 -8.66 29.12 19.26
N ALA A 234 -7.74 29.14 18.30
CA ALA A 234 -8.05 29.00 16.89
C ALA A 234 -6.91 28.26 16.19
N VAL A 235 -7.19 27.77 14.99
CA VAL A 235 -6.19 27.23 14.07
C VAL A 235 -6.31 27.93 12.73
N ARG A 236 -5.17 28.30 12.15
CA ARG A 236 -5.09 28.68 10.74
C ARG A 236 -4.70 27.46 9.93
N LEU A 237 -5.55 27.08 8.98
CA LEU A 237 -5.26 26.05 7.99
C LEU A 237 -4.90 26.72 6.68
N THR A 238 -3.79 26.31 6.08
CA THR A 238 -3.34 26.78 4.75
C THR A 238 -3.12 25.59 3.84
N GLN A 239 -3.65 25.61 2.62
CA GLN A 239 -3.47 24.54 1.64
C GLN A 239 -2.63 24.97 0.44
N ARG A 240 -1.85 24.02 -0.06
CA ARG A 240 -1.18 24.07 -1.37
C ARG A 240 -1.17 22.68 -1.98
N ARG A 241 -0.95 22.56 -3.29
CA ARG A 241 -0.67 21.25 -3.89
C ARG A 241 0.60 20.66 -3.26
N PHE A 242 0.52 19.41 -2.82
CA PHE A 242 1.70 18.65 -2.41
C PHE A 242 2.61 18.44 -3.61
N ALA A 243 3.90 18.67 -3.41
CA ALA A 243 4.93 18.42 -4.40
C ALA A 243 6.20 18.00 -3.67
N LYS A 244 6.94 17.06 -4.27
CA LYS A 244 8.24 16.65 -3.77
C LYS A 244 9.26 17.77 -3.97
N ALA A 245 10.29 17.80 -3.14
CA ALA A 245 11.33 18.82 -3.21
C ALA A 245 11.97 18.85 -4.61
N GLY A 246 12.10 20.05 -5.18
CA GLY A 246 12.64 20.24 -6.53
C GLY A 246 11.64 20.02 -7.67
N THR A 247 10.39 19.64 -7.38
CA THR A 247 9.32 19.54 -8.37
C THR A 247 8.43 20.77 -8.33
N THR A 248 8.14 21.37 -9.49
CA THR A 248 7.12 22.42 -9.61
C THR A 248 5.77 21.79 -9.90
N ALA A 249 4.75 22.13 -9.12
CA ALA A 249 3.38 21.72 -9.36
C ALA A 249 2.48 22.95 -9.54
N PRO A 250 1.49 22.91 -10.44
CA PRO A 250 0.60 24.05 -10.66
C PRO A 250 -0.21 24.34 -9.38
N PRO A 251 -0.51 25.63 -9.09
CA PRO A 251 -1.37 25.98 -7.97
C PRO A 251 -2.77 25.39 -8.15
N THR A 252 -3.11 24.44 -7.29
CA THR A 252 -4.41 23.77 -7.27
C THR A 252 -5.11 24.04 -5.93
N LEU A 253 -6.44 24.07 -5.92
CA LEU A 253 -7.25 24.30 -4.73
C LEU A 253 -8.23 23.13 -4.56
N TRP A 254 -8.36 22.63 -3.34
CA TRP A 254 -9.31 21.60 -2.96
C TRP A 254 -10.35 22.17 -2.00
N GLN A 255 -11.53 21.55 -1.97
CA GLN A 255 -12.48 21.74 -0.87
C GLN A 255 -12.23 20.63 0.13
N ILE A 256 -11.57 20.91 1.27
CA ILE A 256 -11.04 19.84 2.14
C ILE A 256 -11.86 19.73 3.42
N PRO A 257 -12.64 18.65 3.62
CA PRO A 257 -13.17 18.31 4.93
C PRO A 257 -12.02 17.87 5.85
N ALA A 258 -11.63 18.73 6.80
CA ALA A 258 -10.58 18.46 7.75
C ALA A 258 -11.18 18.22 9.14
N THR A 259 -10.90 17.06 9.74
CA THR A 259 -11.32 16.77 11.12
C THR A 259 -10.15 17.02 12.04
N LEU A 260 -10.30 17.99 12.93
CA LEU A 260 -9.25 18.39 13.88
C LEU A 260 -9.49 17.70 15.21
N LYS A 261 -8.45 17.18 15.86
CA LYS A 261 -8.51 16.60 17.21
C LYS A 261 -7.60 17.37 18.15
N TYR A 262 -8.11 17.77 19.30
CA TYR A 262 -7.35 18.61 20.24
C TYR A 262 -7.82 18.44 21.69
N THR A 263 -6.95 18.80 22.64
CA THR A 263 -7.28 18.86 24.08
C THR A 263 -6.43 19.92 24.78
N ASP A 264 -7.00 20.56 25.79
CA ASP A 264 -6.39 21.52 26.69
C ASP A 264 -6.04 20.92 28.07
N GLY A 265 -6.08 19.59 28.18
CA GLY A 265 -5.92 18.86 29.45
C GLY A 265 -7.17 18.07 29.84
N GLY A 266 -8.33 18.43 29.31
CA GLY A 266 -9.57 17.67 29.44
C GLY A 266 -9.71 16.51 28.43
N ALA A 267 -10.96 16.07 28.21
CA ALA A 267 -11.28 15.09 27.17
C ALA A 267 -10.93 15.63 25.78
N PHE A 268 -10.51 14.72 24.88
CA PHE A 268 -10.29 15.08 23.49
C PHE A 268 -11.57 15.57 22.83
N GLN A 269 -11.46 16.68 22.12
CA GLN A 269 -12.50 17.24 21.26
C GLN A 269 -12.16 16.94 19.81
N THR A 270 -13.20 16.80 18.99
CA THR A 270 -13.06 16.76 17.53
C THR A 270 -13.90 17.86 16.89
N ARG A 271 -13.39 18.47 15.82
CA ARG A 271 -14.10 19.50 15.05
C ARG A 271 -13.83 19.33 13.57
N THR A 272 -14.87 19.03 12.81
CA THR A 272 -14.78 18.99 11.34
C THR A 272 -15.04 20.36 10.75
N VAL A 273 -14.14 20.82 9.90
CA VAL A 273 -14.23 22.09 9.17
C VAL A 273 -14.09 21.83 7.67
N LEU A 274 -14.64 22.72 6.84
CA LEU A 274 -14.45 22.66 5.40
C LEU A 274 -13.52 23.80 4.98
N LEU A 275 -12.28 23.45 4.60
CA LEU A 275 -11.29 24.39 4.09
C LEU A 275 -11.55 24.63 2.59
N THR A 276 -12.08 25.80 2.26
CA THR A 276 -12.51 26.17 0.90
C THR A 276 -11.59 27.18 0.22
N GLU A 277 -10.79 27.91 1.00
CA GLU A 277 -9.82 28.90 0.49
C GLU A 277 -8.37 28.45 0.71
N ARG A 278 -7.42 29.22 0.19
CA ARG A 278 -5.99 28.94 0.35
C ARG A 278 -5.54 29.00 1.81
N ALA A 279 -6.10 29.91 2.59
CA ALA A 279 -5.86 30.03 4.02
C ALA A 279 -7.15 30.46 4.72
N GLN A 280 -7.56 29.74 5.77
CA GLN A 280 -8.73 30.07 6.58
C GLN A 280 -8.45 29.82 8.05
N GLU A 281 -9.11 30.59 8.91
CA GLU A 281 -9.04 30.45 10.36
C GLU A 281 -10.32 29.85 10.91
N PHE A 282 -10.16 28.88 11.81
CA PHE A 282 -11.25 28.22 12.48
C PHE A 282 -11.06 28.34 13.99
N LYS A 283 -12.13 28.77 14.68
CA LYS A 283 -12.14 28.78 16.15
C LYS A 283 -12.13 27.35 16.67
N LEU A 284 -11.41 27.11 17.75
CA LEU A 284 -11.40 25.86 18.50
C LEU A 284 -12.08 26.09 19.84
N ASP A 285 -12.92 25.14 20.23
CA ASP A 285 -13.67 25.21 21.49
C ASP A 285 -12.77 24.75 22.64
N VAL A 286 -11.95 25.67 23.15
CA VAL A 286 -10.93 25.44 24.18
C VAL A 286 -11.25 26.27 25.42
N ALA A 287 -11.41 25.60 26.57
CA ALA A 287 -11.76 26.25 27.83
C ALA A 287 -10.52 26.82 28.54
N ASN A 288 -9.43 26.04 28.59
CA ASN A 288 -8.23 26.33 29.36
C ASN A 288 -6.98 26.34 28.47
N PRO A 289 -6.76 27.38 27.64
CA PRO A 289 -5.56 27.45 26.81
C PRO A 289 -4.27 27.44 27.68
N PRO A 290 -3.16 26.83 27.21
CA PRO A 290 -2.95 26.38 25.84
C PRO A 290 -3.46 24.97 25.55
N VAL A 291 -3.76 24.68 24.27
CA VAL A 291 -3.91 23.30 23.78
C VAL A 291 -2.62 22.53 24.03
N ILE A 292 -2.71 21.36 24.67
CA ILE A 292 -1.56 20.51 25.02
C ILE A 292 -1.32 19.38 24.03
N ALA A 293 -2.32 19.01 23.23
CA ALA A 293 -2.19 18.06 22.13
C ALA A 293 -3.13 18.42 20.98
N PHE A 294 -2.64 18.29 19.76
CA PHE A 294 -3.34 18.64 18.53
C PHE A 294 -2.99 17.66 17.42
N HIS A 295 -3.97 17.28 16.60
CA HIS A 295 -3.83 16.48 15.40
C HIS A 295 -4.68 17.11 14.29
N PRO A 296 -4.11 17.46 13.12
CA PRO A 296 -4.83 18.16 12.05
C PRO A 296 -5.70 17.26 11.17
N ASP A 297 -5.79 15.96 11.50
CA ASP A 297 -6.48 14.94 10.70
C ASP A 297 -6.87 13.74 11.59
N ALA A 298 -7.85 13.97 12.44
CA ALA A 298 -8.33 12.98 13.40
C ALA A 298 -8.75 11.69 12.70
N GLY A 299 -8.20 10.57 13.18
CA GLY A 299 -8.43 9.25 12.57
C GLY A 299 -7.74 9.03 11.23
N GLU A 300 -6.89 9.96 10.74
CA GLU A 300 -6.25 9.90 9.40
C GLU A 300 -7.28 9.54 8.32
N ARG A 301 -8.36 10.32 8.28
CA ARG A 301 -9.50 10.13 7.37
C ARG A 301 -9.47 11.09 6.20
N GLY A 302 -8.73 12.19 6.30
CA GLY A 302 -8.57 13.14 5.22
C GLY A 302 -7.65 12.62 4.12
N TYR A 303 -8.03 12.83 2.86
CA TYR A 303 -7.12 12.60 1.73
C TYR A 303 -6.22 13.84 1.51
N TYR A 304 -5.37 14.13 2.49
CA TYR A 304 -4.38 15.21 2.41
C TYR A 304 -3.14 14.90 3.24
N ARG A 305 -1.99 15.46 2.83
CA ARG A 305 -0.81 15.53 3.68
C ARG A 305 -0.97 16.68 4.66
N TRP A 306 -0.34 16.59 5.83
CA TRP A 306 -0.39 17.67 6.80
C TRP A 306 0.99 18.05 7.35
N ARG A 307 1.17 19.31 7.72
CA ARG A 307 2.35 19.78 8.45
C ARG A 307 1.99 20.68 9.62
N VAL A 308 2.80 20.59 10.66
CA VAL A 308 2.78 21.45 11.84
C VAL A 308 4.21 21.92 12.14
N ALA A 309 4.37 22.84 13.08
CA ALA A 309 5.70 23.25 13.54
C ALA A 309 6.51 22.04 14.08
N ARG A 310 7.82 21.99 13.80
CA ARG A 310 8.68 20.84 14.17
C ARG A 310 8.65 20.46 15.66
N PRO A 311 8.61 21.42 16.62
CA PRO A 311 8.47 21.06 18.04
C PRO A 311 7.17 20.32 18.31
N LEU A 312 6.06 20.75 17.70
CA LEU A 312 4.77 20.06 17.84
C LEU A 312 4.81 18.68 17.18
N LEU A 313 5.38 18.55 15.98
CA LEU A 313 5.53 17.26 15.30
C LEU A 313 6.30 16.23 16.17
N THR A 314 7.39 16.66 16.81
CA THR A 314 8.19 15.79 17.69
C THR A 314 7.40 15.40 18.94
N THR A 315 6.75 16.35 19.61
CA THR A 315 5.90 16.05 20.77
C THR A 315 4.76 15.10 20.41
N MET A 316 4.14 15.27 19.23
CA MET A 316 3.10 14.37 18.76
C MET A 316 3.62 12.94 18.58
N ALA A 317 4.81 12.77 17.99
CA ALA A 317 5.42 11.44 17.84
C ALA A 317 5.77 10.79 19.18
N ASP A 318 6.38 11.55 20.10
CA ASP A 318 6.79 11.04 21.43
C ASP A 318 5.57 10.65 22.29
N GLN A 319 4.42 11.27 22.07
CA GLN A 319 3.17 10.99 22.78
C GLN A 319 2.19 10.10 22.01
N ALA A 320 2.55 9.66 20.80
CA ALA A 320 1.64 9.05 19.85
C ALA A 320 0.88 7.87 20.46
N SER A 321 1.58 6.91 21.08
CA SER A 321 0.96 5.71 21.68
C SER A 321 -0.02 5.99 22.84
N ARG A 322 -0.02 7.21 23.40
CA ARG A 322 -0.92 7.61 24.49
C ARG A 322 -2.07 8.51 24.03
N ARG A 323 -1.94 9.13 22.86
CA ARG A 323 -2.82 10.21 22.40
C ARG A 323 -3.49 9.91 21.05
N MET A 324 -2.98 8.93 20.33
CA MET A 324 -3.43 8.56 19.00
C MET A 324 -3.88 7.10 18.95
N ASP A 325 -4.90 6.82 18.15
CA ASP A 325 -5.27 5.44 17.85
C ASP A 325 -4.25 4.78 16.89
N PRO A 326 -4.29 3.46 16.66
CA PRO A 326 -3.35 2.80 15.74
C PRO A 326 -3.41 3.35 14.30
N ARG A 327 -4.60 3.70 13.80
CA ARG A 327 -4.79 4.23 12.44
C ARG A 327 -4.12 5.59 12.28
N GLU A 328 -4.32 6.48 13.26
CA GLU A 328 -3.64 7.78 13.34
C GLU A 328 -2.11 7.63 13.30
N ARG A 329 -1.58 6.62 14.01
CA ARG A 329 -0.13 6.37 14.05
C ARG A 329 0.42 5.81 12.74
N VAL A 330 -0.30 4.92 12.06
CA VAL A 330 0.06 4.45 10.72
C VAL A 330 0.08 5.61 9.72
N GLY A 331 -0.96 6.45 9.73
CA GLY A 331 -1.02 7.64 8.86
C GLY A 331 0.09 8.66 9.19
N PHE A 332 0.41 8.85 10.47
CA PHE A 332 1.54 9.68 10.90
C PHE A 332 2.88 9.22 10.29
N VAL A 333 3.17 7.91 10.34
CA VAL A 333 4.41 7.35 9.74
C VAL A 333 4.46 7.63 8.24
N GLY A 334 3.34 7.44 7.54
CA GLY A 334 3.24 7.80 6.13
C GLY A 334 3.39 9.31 5.88
N ASN A 335 2.82 10.16 6.73
CA ASN A 335 2.95 11.61 6.65
C ASN A 335 4.39 12.07 6.86
N LEU A 336 5.15 11.47 7.78
CA LEU A 336 6.60 11.70 7.91
C LEU A 336 7.35 11.41 6.61
N SER A 337 6.98 10.33 5.93
CA SER A 337 7.50 9.98 4.60
C SER A 337 7.21 11.08 3.57
N GLY A 338 5.98 11.58 3.54
CA GLY A 338 5.57 12.69 2.66
C GLY A 338 6.31 13.99 2.97
N LEU A 339 6.50 14.34 4.25
CA LEU A 339 7.26 15.53 4.67
C LEU A 339 8.75 15.42 4.31
N LEU A 340 9.33 14.22 4.43
CA LEU A 340 10.68 13.96 3.94
C LEU A 340 10.76 14.19 2.43
N ASP A 341 9.82 13.66 1.65
CA ASP A 341 9.76 13.84 0.19
C ASP A 341 9.62 15.30 -0.22
N ALA A 342 8.80 16.07 0.50
CA ALA A 342 8.61 17.50 0.27
C ALA A 342 9.81 18.37 0.71
N GLY A 343 10.81 17.80 1.39
CA GLY A 343 11.94 18.55 1.96
C GLY A 343 11.59 19.35 3.22
N GLU A 344 10.45 19.03 3.84
CA GLU A 344 9.94 19.67 5.07
C GLU A 344 10.48 18.98 6.34
N LEU A 345 11.02 17.76 6.20
CA LEU A 345 11.66 16.96 7.25
C LEU A 345 13.05 16.48 6.78
N ARG A 346 14.05 16.53 7.67
CA ARG A 346 15.42 16.08 7.38
C ARG A 346 15.58 14.58 7.59
N GLY A 347 16.46 13.93 6.84
CA GLY A 347 16.66 12.48 6.87
C GLY A 347 17.05 11.91 8.24
N ALA A 348 17.93 12.59 8.99
CA ALA A 348 18.28 12.19 10.35
C ALA A 348 17.08 12.23 11.32
N ASP A 349 16.28 13.30 11.27
CA ASP A 349 15.06 13.43 12.09
C ASP A 349 14.03 12.36 11.72
N TYR A 350 13.89 12.07 10.43
CA TYR A 350 13.03 11.00 9.95
C TYR A 350 13.41 9.63 10.53
N LEU A 351 14.69 9.24 10.46
CA LEU A 351 15.16 7.97 11.05
C LEU A 351 15.01 7.91 12.57
N ARG A 352 15.23 9.03 13.25
CA ARG A 352 14.99 9.12 14.70
C ARG A 352 13.52 8.88 15.03
N LEU A 353 12.61 9.55 14.31
CA LEU A 353 11.17 9.43 14.53
C LEU A 353 10.64 8.04 14.15
N LEU A 354 11.14 7.43 13.07
CA LEU A 354 10.81 6.04 12.75
C LEU A 354 11.24 5.08 13.87
N GLY A 355 12.35 5.35 14.57
CA GLY A 355 12.76 4.56 15.73
C GLY A 355 11.76 4.60 16.90
N VAL A 356 11.01 5.70 17.06
CA VAL A 356 9.92 5.82 18.04
C VAL A 356 8.77 4.88 17.65
N PHE A 357 8.32 4.94 16.40
CA PHE A 357 7.23 4.09 15.90
C PHE A 357 7.62 2.61 15.76
N ALA A 358 8.89 2.30 15.49
CA ALA A 358 9.42 0.94 15.51
C ALA A 358 9.35 0.29 16.91
N SER A 359 9.26 1.11 17.96
CA SER A 359 9.11 0.66 19.34
C SER A 359 7.64 0.60 19.80
N ASP A 360 6.69 0.98 18.94
CA ASP A 360 5.27 1.06 19.26
C ASP A 360 4.71 -0.31 19.70
N PRO A 361 3.76 -0.35 20.67
CA PRO A 361 3.14 -1.62 21.10
C PRO A 361 2.26 -2.27 20.02
N ASP A 362 1.72 -1.50 19.08
CA ASP A 362 0.79 -2.00 18.06
C ASP A 362 1.53 -2.60 16.85
N PRO A 363 1.27 -3.87 16.49
CA PRO A 363 2.03 -4.51 15.41
C PRO A 363 1.86 -3.88 14.02
N ASP A 364 0.71 -3.29 13.73
CA ASP A 364 0.46 -2.66 12.42
C ASP A 364 1.20 -1.31 12.32
N VAL A 365 1.40 -0.60 13.44
CA VAL A 365 2.24 0.62 13.50
C VAL A 365 3.72 0.28 13.27
N VAL A 366 4.23 -0.78 13.89
CA VAL A 366 5.61 -1.24 13.67
C VAL A 366 5.79 -1.68 12.21
N SER A 367 4.80 -2.37 11.63
CA SER A 367 4.82 -2.78 10.21
C SER A 367 4.91 -1.57 9.28
N ALA A 368 4.14 -0.50 9.55
CA ALA A 368 4.24 0.75 8.79
C ALA A 368 5.62 1.40 8.92
N ALA A 369 6.25 1.36 10.10
CA ALA A 369 7.61 1.84 10.29
C ALA A 369 8.64 1.02 9.49
N VAL A 370 8.47 -0.30 9.38
CA VAL A 370 9.33 -1.17 8.56
C VAL A 370 9.16 -0.87 7.08
N GLU A 371 7.92 -0.70 6.58
CA GLU A 371 7.66 -0.29 5.20
C GLU A 371 8.33 1.06 4.88
N ALA A 372 8.25 2.00 5.82
CA ALA A 372 8.90 3.31 5.75
C ALA A 372 10.44 3.23 5.75
N LEU A 373 11.05 2.16 6.26
CA LEU A 373 12.49 1.89 6.17
C LEU A 373 12.91 1.34 4.80
N ALA A 374 12.00 0.74 4.02
CA ALA A 374 12.31 0.18 2.69
C ALA A 374 12.88 1.25 1.75
N ARG A 375 12.24 2.43 1.74
CA ARG A 375 12.74 3.59 0.97
C ARG A 375 14.08 4.11 1.47
N VAL A 376 14.36 4.07 2.78
CA VAL A 376 15.66 4.47 3.33
C VAL A 376 16.73 3.51 2.83
N ARG A 377 16.48 2.20 2.93
CA ARG A 377 17.39 1.17 2.41
C ARG A 377 17.70 1.38 0.93
N THR A 378 16.67 1.62 0.11
CA THR A 378 16.85 1.78 -1.35
C THR A 378 17.57 3.07 -1.73
N ALA A 379 17.19 4.21 -1.14
CA ALA A 379 17.71 5.50 -1.55
C ALA A 379 19.00 5.91 -0.80
N LEU A 380 19.09 5.60 0.49
CA LEU A 380 20.01 6.25 1.43
C LEU A 380 21.08 5.32 2.03
N VAL A 381 20.95 4.00 1.90
CA VAL A 381 21.93 3.05 2.42
C VAL A 381 22.87 2.61 1.30
N THR A 382 24.07 3.21 1.28
CA THR A 382 25.17 2.83 0.39
C THR A 382 25.93 1.61 0.94
N PRO A 383 26.76 0.94 0.12
CA PRO A 383 27.55 -0.22 0.56
C PRO A 383 28.36 0.01 1.85
N ASP A 384 28.95 1.19 2.04
CA ASP A 384 29.70 1.57 3.25
C ASP A 384 28.82 1.76 4.50
N LEU A 385 27.52 1.99 4.33
CA LEU A 385 26.56 2.17 5.43
C LEU A 385 25.85 0.87 5.84
N ARG A 386 26.08 -0.26 5.13
CA ARG A 386 25.37 -1.51 5.38
C ARG A 386 25.49 -1.98 6.83
N THR A 387 26.70 -1.96 7.41
CA THR A 387 26.93 -2.37 8.80
C THR A 387 26.24 -1.43 9.80
N ALA A 388 26.33 -0.11 9.59
CA ALA A 388 25.70 0.87 10.46
C ALA A 388 24.16 0.77 10.40
N PHE A 389 23.61 0.54 9.20
CA PHE A 389 22.18 0.30 9.02
C PHE A 389 21.72 -1.01 9.66
N ALA A 390 22.49 -2.09 9.52
CA ALA A 390 22.22 -3.36 10.19
C ALA A 390 22.17 -3.17 11.73
N THR A 391 23.14 -2.46 12.31
CA THR A 391 23.15 -2.11 13.74
C THR A 391 21.92 -1.29 14.14
N TYR A 392 21.49 -0.35 13.31
CA TYR A 392 20.26 0.43 13.55
C TYR A 392 19.02 -0.48 13.55
N LEU A 393 18.88 -1.39 12.57
CA LEU A 393 17.76 -2.33 12.50
C LEU A 393 17.73 -3.27 13.72
N GLN A 394 18.88 -3.81 14.12
CA GLN A 394 18.99 -4.66 15.32
C GLN A 394 18.52 -3.91 16.58
N ARG A 395 18.89 -2.65 16.75
CA ARG A 395 18.51 -1.86 17.94
C ARG A 395 17.05 -1.42 17.95
N THR A 396 16.47 -1.14 16.78
CA THR A 396 15.11 -0.65 16.65
C THR A 396 14.11 -1.79 16.53
N LEU A 397 14.27 -2.65 15.52
CA LEU A 397 13.37 -3.76 15.23
C LEU A 397 13.62 -4.99 16.12
N GLY A 398 14.86 -5.19 16.59
CA GLY A 398 15.19 -6.34 17.45
C GLY A 398 14.39 -6.35 18.75
N ARG A 399 14.13 -5.17 19.33
CA ARG A 399 13.28 -5.04 20.53
C ARG A 399 11.82 -5.46 20.28
N ALA A 400 11.28 -5.16 19.10
CA ALA A 400 9.95 -5.60 18.72
C ALA A 400 9.90 -7.13 18.60
N LEU A 401 10.91 -7.74 18.00
CA LEU A 401 11.01 -9.20 17.89
C LEU A 401 11.19 -9.87 19.26
N GLU A 402 12.02 -9.29 20.14
CA GLU A 402 12.21 -9.77 21.51
C GLU A 402 10.90 -9.72 22.33
N ARG A 403 10.07 -8.71 22.09
CA ARG A 403 8.76 -8.56 22.75
C ARG A 403 7.73 -9.60 22.29
N ILE A 404 7.65 -9.90 21.00
CA ILE A 404 6.64 -10.81 20.44
C ILE A 404 7.11 -12.27 20.29
N GLY A 405 8.41 -12.50 20.46
CA GLY A 405 9.09 -13.78 20.26
C GLY A 405 9.31 -14.15 18.79
N PRO A 406 10.35 -14.94 18.47
CA PRO A 406 10.62 -15.39 17.10
C PRO A 406 9.77 -16.58 16.65
N ALA A 407 9.08 -17.27 17.58
CA ALA A 407 8.22 -18.42 17.29
C ALA A 407 6.74 -18.05 17.41
N ALA A 408 5.91 -18.63 16.53
CA ALA A 408 4.47 -18.49 16.58
C ALA A 408 3.90 -19.01 17.91
N GLN A 409 2.86 -18.34 18.41
CA GLN A 409 2.20 -18.68 19.67
C GLN A 409 0.73 -19.05 19.43
N PRO A 410 0.18 -20.07 20.12
CA PRO A 410 -1.24 -20.41 19.99
C PRO A 410 -2.14 -19.23 20.36
N GLY A 411 -3.09 -18.89 19.49
CA GLY A 411 -4.10 -17.87 19.75
C GLY A 411 -3.59 -16.42 19.70
N GLU A 412 -2.37 -16.18 19.19
CA GLU A 412 -1.86 -14.82 19.06
C GLU A 412 -2.65 -13.96 18.04
N PRO A 413 -2.64 -12.62 18.18
CA PRO A 413 -3.25 -11.75 17.18
C PRO A 413 -2.64 -11.93 15.79
N ALA A 414 -3.48 -11.89 14.75
CA ALA A 414 -3.05 -12.01 13.36
C ALA A 414 -2.01 -10.94 12.97
N SER A 415 -2.14 -9.72 13.49
CA SER A 415 -1.18 -8.64 13.27
C SER A 415 0.18 -8.92 13.91
N THR A 416 0.24 -9.58 15.06
CA THR A 416 1.48 -10.03 15.69
C THR A 416 2.19 -11.08 14.83
N ALA A 417 1.45 -12.08 14.34
CA ALA A 417 2.00 -13.11 13.47
C ALA A 417 2.54 -12.54 12.15
N ALA A 418 1.81 -11.60 11.53
CA ALA A 418 2.26 -10.91 10.33
C ALA A 418 3.51 -10.07 10.58
N LEU A 419 3.54 -9.28 11.67
CA LEU A 419 4.71 -8.50 12.05
C LEU A 419 5.93 -9.40 12.30
N ARG A 420 5.76 -10.57 12.94
CA ARG A 420 6.87 -11.49 13.23
C ARG A 420 7.57 -11.94 11.96
N GLU A 421 6.83 -12.34 10.94
CA GLU A 421 7.39 -12.71 9.64
C GLU A 421 8.22 -11.54 9.07
N THR A 422 7.66 -10.33 9.10
CA THR A 422 8.33 -9.13 8.58
C THR A 422 9.61 -8.82 9.36
N LEU A 423 9.59 -8.93 10.69
CA LEU A 423 10.77 -8.72 11.52
C LEU A 423 11.85 -9.77 11.29
N VAL A 424 11.48 -11.05 11.15
CA VAL A 424 12.41 -12.14 10.83
C VAL A 424 13.07 -11.88 9.46
N LEU A 425 12.27 -11.52 8.45
CA LEU A 425 12.78 -11.18 7.13
C LEU A 425 13.80 -10.04 7.19
N TRP A 426 13.43 -8.94 7.85
CA TRP A 426 14.25 -7.74 7.89
C TRP A 426 15.52 -7.90 8.72
N LEU A 427 15.41 -8.46 9.92
CA LEU A 427 16.56 -8.69 10.80
C LEU A 427 17.48 -9.78 10.25
N GLY A 428 16.95 -10.78 9.57
CA GLY A 428 17.73 -11.85 8.93
C GLY A 428 18.45 -11.40 7.66
N THR A 429 17.82 -10.56 6.84
CA THR A 429 18.35 -10.19 5.50
C THR A 429 19.21 -8.92 5.50
N TRP A 430 18.79 -7.89 6.23
CA TRP A 430 19.46 -6.57 6.23
C TRP A 430 19.94 -6.17 7.61
N GLY A 431 19.29 -6.66 8.66
CA GLY A 431 19.77 -6.53 10.03
C GLY A 431 20.97 -7.42 10.31
N GLU A 432 21.24 -8.44 9.49
CA GLU A 432 22.36 -9.37 9.67
C GLU A 432 22.43 -9.96 11.10
N ASP A 433 21.27 -10.11 11.78
CA ASP A 433 21.24 -10.58 13.17
C ASP A 433 21.60 -12.08 13.21
N PRO A 434 22.73 -12.46 13.85
CA PRO A 434 23.18 -13.85 13.87
C PRO A 434 22.22 -14.79 14.58
N ARG A 435 21.43 -14.30 15.55
CA ARG A 435 20.42 -15.11 16.27
C ARG A 435 19.27 -15.46 15.33
N VAL A 436 18.80 -14.47 14.55
CA VAL A 436 17.73 -14.68 13.57
C VAL A 436 18.20 -15.58 12.44
N LYS A 437 19.43 -15.41 11.94
CA LYS A 437 20.00 -16.30 10.90
C LYS A 437 20.11 -17.75 11.38
N ALA A 438 20.53 -17.98 12.61
CA ALA A 438 20.59 -19.32 13.19
C ALA A 438 19.19 -19.96 13.28
N TYR A 439 18.20 -19.21 13.75
CA TYR A 439 16.81 -19.65 13.83
C TYR A 439 16.21 -19.97 12.45
N VAL A 440 16.44 -19.10 11.46
CA VAL A 440 16.00 -19.34 10.07
C VAL A 440 16.63 -20.60 9.49
N LYS A 441 17.91 -20.88 9.76
CA LYS A 441 18.58 -22.09 9.27
C LYS A 441 17.92 -23.36 9.81
N GLU A 442 17.57 -23.38 11.09
CA GLU A 442 16.81 -24.47 11.71
C GLU A 442 15.45 -24.64 11.04
N LEU A 443 14.66 -23.57 10.93
CA LEU A 443 13.33 -23.62 10.31
C LEU A 443 13.36 -23.99 8.83
N THR A 444 14.39 -23.57 8.09
CA THR A 444 14.57 -23.95 6.68
C THR A 444 14.76 -25.45 6.56
N SER A 445 15.61 -26.03 7.43
CA SER A 445 15.84 -27.47 7.46
C SER A 445 14.55 -28.23 7.81
N ALA A 446 13.77 -27.71 8.77
CA ALA A 446 12.47 -28.26 9.13
C ALA A 446 11.46 -28.19 7.98
N TYR A 447 11.36 -27.04 7.29
CA TYR A 447 10.48 -26.83 6.15
C TYR A 447 10.80 -27.77 4.98
N LEU A 448 12.09 -27.89 4.63
CA LEU A 448 12.53 -28.76 3.55
C LEU A 448 12.25 -30.24 3.89
N ALA A 449 12.36 -30.64 5.16
CA ALA A 449 11.98 -31.99 5.57
C ALA A 449 10.46 -32.21 5.49
N ASP A 450 9.67 -31.24 5.96
CA ASP A 450 8.21 -31.30 6.01
C ASP A 450 7.63 -29.88 6.21
N PRO A 451 6.99 -29.29 5.19
CA PRO A 451 6.45 -27.93 5.26
C PRO A 451 5.48 -27.70 6.44
N SER A 452 4.81 -28.76 6.93
CA SER A 452 3.86 -28.64 8.05
C SER A 452 4.54 -28.40 9.41
N ARG A 453 5.88 -28.56 9.49
CA ARG A 453 6.67 -28.32 10.71
C ARG A 453 6.97 -26.85 10.95
N VAL A 454 6.69 -25.98 9.98
CA VAL A 454 6.93 -24.55 10.11
C VAL A 454 5.60 -23.83 10.00
N ASP A 455 5.39 -22.84 10.86
CA ASP A 455 4.21 -22.00 10.79
C ASP A 455 4.06 -21.40 9.38
N PRO A 456 2.88 -21.53 8.74
CA PRO A 456 2.70 -21.12 7.35
C PRO A 456 2.83 -19.61 7.14
N THR A 457 2.66 -18.81 8.19
CA THR A 457 2.91 -17.36 8.17
C THR A 457 4.40 -17.08 8.16
N LEU A 458 5.21 -17.79 8.96
CA LEU A 458 6.66 -17.61 8.98
C LEU A 458 7.40 -18.20 7.77
N ALA A 459 6.87 -19.26 7.18
CA ALA A 459 7.58 -20.04 6.16
C ALA A 459 8.07 -19.21 4.96
N GLY A 460 7.31 -18.20 4.52
CA GLY A 460 7.72 -17.31 3.43
C GLY A 460 8.98 -16.50 3.76
N GLY A 461 8.95 -15.77 4.87
CA GLY A 461 10.10 -14.99 5.36
C GLY A 461 11.31 -15.86 5.67
N VAL A 462 11.11 -17.05 6.24
CA VAL A 462 12.19 -18.03 6.49
C VAL A 462 12.91 -18.42 5.20
N LEU A 463 12.17 -18.85 4.18
CA LEU A 463 12.77 -19.25 2.90
C LEU A 463 13.41 -18.07 2.17
N ALA A 464 12.84 -16.86 2.27
CA ALA A 464 13.43 -15.65 1.71
C ALA A 464 14.77 -15.30 2.37
N VAL A 465 14.86 -15.33 3.70
CA VAL A 465 16.13 -15.12 4.42
C VAL A 465 17.14 -16.21 4.08
N ALA A 466 16.68 -17.47 3.99
CA ALA A 466 17.53 -18.58 3.59
C ALA A 466 18.10 -18.39 2.18
N ALA A 467 17.26 -18.03 1.20
CA ALA A 467 17.68 -17.74 -0.17
C ALA A 467 18.62 -16.54 -0.27
N ALA A 468 18.36 -15.47 0.49
CA ALA A 468 19.22 -14.29 0.55
C ALA A 468 20.64 -14.59 1.06
N ASN A 469 20.82 -15.68 1.79
CA ASN A 469 22.10 -16.18 2.30
C ASN A 469 22.46 -17.57 1.73
N GLY A 470 21.75 -18.00 0.68
CA GLY A 470 21.74 -19.37 0.20
C GLY A 470 22.79 -19.66 -0.85
N ASP A 471 22.89 -20.93 -1.23
CA ASP A 471 23.84 -21.44 -2.20
C ASP A 471 23.13 -22.12 -3.40
N ARG A 472 23.94 -22.70 -4.30
CA ARG A 472 23.48 -23.50 -5.45
C ARG A 472 22.53 -24.62 -5.01
N ALA A 473 22.84 -25.33 -3.92
CA ALA A 473 22.06 -26.48 -3.49
C ALA A 473 20.64 -26.06 -3.10
N LEU A 474 20.50 -24.95 -2.39
CA LEU A 474 19.17 -24.41 -2.06
C LEU A 474 18.42 -23.94 -3.33
N LEU A 475 19.09 -23.30 -4.29
CA LEU A 475 18.46 -22.90 -5.56
C LEU A 475 17.88 -24.11 -6.31
N ASP A 476 18.68 -25.17 -6.46
CA ASP A 476 18.29 -26.37 -7.19
C ASP A 476 17.14 -27.12 -6.49
N GLU A 477 17.18 -27.16 -5.15
CA GLU A 477 16.11 -27.73 -4.33
C GLU A 477 14.78 -26.98 -4.53
N LEU A 478 14.81 -25.64 -4.47
CA LEU A 478 13.61 -24.82 -4.68
C LEU A 478 13.04 -24.99 -6.09
N ARG A 479 13.89 -25.00 -7.14
CA ARG A 479 13.47 -25.22 -8.53
C ARG A 479 12.82 -26.60 -8.74
N THR A 480 13.29 -27.62 -8.03
CA THR A 480 12.72 -28.97 -8.09
C THR A 480 11.36 -29.02 -7.39
N ARG A 481 11.17 -28.27 -6.31
CA ARG A 481 9.93 -28.25 -5.53
C ARG A 481 8.79 -27.48 -6.19
N VAL A 482 9.07 -26.41 -6.93
CA VAL A 482 8.03 -25.59 -7.59
C VAL A 482 7.05 -26.46 -8.41
N PRO A 483 7.48 -27.29 -9.38
CA PRO A 483 6.57 -28.14 -10.15
C PRO A 483 5.95 -29.30 -9.35
N ALA A 484 6.53 -29.67 -8.20
CA ALA A 484 6.02 -30.73 -7.33
C ALA A 484 4.92 -30.22 -6.36
N ALA A 485 4.87 -28.91 -6.10
CA ALA A 485 3.91 -28.29 -5.19
C ALA A 485 2.48 -28.40 -5.74
N LYS A 486 1.58 -28.99 -4.95
CA LYS A 486 0.15 -29.13 -5.27
C LYS A 486 -0.71 -28.01 -4.71
N ASP A 487 -0.27 -27.39 -3.62
CA ASP A 487 -0.91 -26.24 -3.02
C ASP A 487 -0.42 -24.95 -3.73
N PRO A 488 -1.32 -24.15 -4.34
CA PRO A 488 -0.95 -22.88 -4.96
C PRO A 488 -0.22 -21.93 -4.01
N ILE A 489 -0.54 -21.95 -2.71
CA ILE A 489 0.11 -21.10 -1.69
C ILE A 489 1.56 -21.52 -1.49
N GLU A 490 1.82 -22.82 -1.35
CA GLU A 490 3.19 -23.35 -1.25
C GLU A 490 3.99 -23.03 -2.53
N ARG A 491 3.37 -23.24 -3.69
CA ARG A 491 4.00 -22.96 -4.98
C ARG A 491 4.41 -21.49 -5.10
N ASN A 492 3.53 -20.56 -4.73
CA ASN A 492 3.84 -19.13 -4.69
C ASN A 492 4.98 -18.82 -3.71
N ARG A 493 4.97 -19.43 -2.53
CA ARG A 493 6.03 -19.28 -1.51
C ARG A 493 7.41 -19.70 -2.02
N LEU A 494 7.49 -20.78 -2.79
CA LEU A 494 8.74 -21.25 -3.38
C LEU A 494 9.27 -20.29 -4.46
N LEU A 495 8.38 -19.77 -5.32
CA LEU A 495 8.71 -18.75 -6.32
C LEU A 495 9.16 -17.43 -5.66
N TYR A 496 8.49 -17.03 -4.57
CA TYR A 496 8.89 -15.89 -3.75
C TYR A 496 10.32 -16.05 -3.21
N ALA A 497 10.67 -17.24 -2.68
CA ALA A 497 12.02 -17.52 -2.19
C ALA A 497 13.09 -17.47 -3.30
N LEU A 498 12.79 -17.99 -4.50
CA LEU A 498 13.68 -17.87 -5.67
C LEU A 498 13.98 -16.41 -6.03
N GLY A 499 13.06 -15.49 -5.70
CA GLY A 499 13.23 -14.05 -5.88
C GLY A 499 14.12 -13.35 -4.84
N HIS A 500 14.78 -14.06 -3.93
CA HIS A 500 15.54 -13.46 -2.82
C HIS A 500 17.05 -13.74 -2.84
N PHE A 501 17.56 -14.53 -3.79
CA PHE A 501 19.01 -14.75 -3.91
C PHE A 501 19.79 -13.45 -4.15
N ARG A 502 21.00 -13.36 -3.59
CA ARG A 502 21.85 -12.15 -3.69
C ARG A 502 23.18 -12.38 -4.39
N ASP A 503 23.61 -13.64 -4.51
CA ASP A 503 24.80 -13.99 -5.29
C ASP A 503 24.55 -13.71 -6.79
N PRO A 504 25.39 -12.91 -7.49
CA PRO A 504 25.13 -12.51 -8.86
C PRO A 504 25.03 -13.65 -9.89
N VAL A 505 25.59 -14.83 -9.62
CA VAL A 505 25.45 -16.02 -10.46
C VAL A 505 24.09 -16.66 -10.19
N LEU A 506 23.76 -16.88 -8.92
CA LEU A 506 22.46 -17.47 -8.52
C LEU A 506 21.27 -16.60 -8.95
N VAL A 507 21.40 -15.27 -8.87
CA VAL A 507 20.41 -14.29 -9.33
C VAL A 507 20.08 -14.49 -10.81
N ARG A 508 21.10 -14.64 -11.67
CA ARG A 508 20.87 -14.85 -13.12
C ARG A 508 20.23 -16.18 -13.42
N GLU A 509 20.56 -17.22 -12.67
CA GLU A 509 19.94 -18.52 -12.84
C GLU A 509 18.49 -18.55 -12.33
N ALA A 510 18.20 -17.86 -11.23
CA ALA A 510 16.84 -17.66 -10.76
C ALA A 510 16.01 -16.88 -11.79
N LEU A 511 16.56 -15.83 -12.39
CA LEU A 511 15.93 -15.11 -13.50
C LEU A 511 15.71 -16.02 -14.72
N GLY A 512 16.71 -16.82 -15.10
CA GLY A 512 16.58 -17.82 -16.17
C GLY A 512 15.42 -18.81 -15.94
N TYR A 513 15.14 -19.16 -14.68
CA TYR A 513 14.02 -20.03 -14.34
C TYR A 513 12.64 -19.43 -14.65
N VAL A 514 12.52 -18.11 -14.81
CA VAL A 514 11.28 -17.44 -15.26
C VAL A 514 10.81 -17.98 -16.61
N LEU A 515 11.75 -18.36 -17.49
CA LEU A 515 11.47 -18.89 -18.82
C LEU A 515 11.27 -20.41 -18.83
N ASP A 516 11.44 -21.08 -17.69
CA ASP A 516 11.24 -22.52 -17.57
C ASP A 516 9.75 -22.86 -17.86
N PRO A 517 9.46 -23.94 -18.63
CA PRO A 517 8.09 -24.39 -18.87
C PRO A 517 7.30 -24.71 -17.59
N ALA A 518 8.00 -25.02 -16.49
CA ALA A 518 7.38 -25.26 -15.20
C ALA A 518 6.76 -24.01 -14.59
N VAL A 519 7.18 -22.78 -14.96
CA VAL A 519 6.63 -21.52 -14.42
C VAL A 519 5.43 -21.10 -15.26
N ARG A 520 4.26 -20.84 -14.66
CA ARG A 520 3.08 -20.36 -15.38
C ARG A 520 3.26 -18.90 -15.84
N PRO A 521 2.65 -18.45 -16.93
CA PRO A 521 2.68 -17.05 -17.36
C PRO A 521 2.38 -16.03 -16.23
N THR A 522 1.34 -16.30 -15.43
CA THR A 522 0.91 -15.45 -14.30
C THR A 522 1.89 -15.48 -13.11
N GLU A 523 2.89 -16.35 -13.13
CA GLU A 523 3.93 -16.50 -12.11
C GLU A 523 5.26 -15.87 -12.53
N MET A 524 5.44 -15.54 -13.80
CA MET A 524 6.71 -15.05 -14.35
C MET A 524 7.21 -13.78 -13.68
N ALA A 525 6.30 -12.96 -13.14
CA ALA A 525 6.64 -11.74 -12.40
C ALA A 525 7.25 -12.01 -11.01
N ALA A 526 6.99 -13.16 -10.39
CA ALA A 526 7.29 -13.39 -8.96
C ALA A 526 8.78 -13.25 -8.64
N ILE A 527 9.66 -13.84 -9.45
CA ILE A 527 11.11 -13.81 -9.26
C ILE A 527 11.69 -12.40 -9.51
N PRO A 528 11.53 -11.79 -10.71
CA PRO A 528 12.14 -10.49 -11.00
C PRO A 528 11.57 -9.36 -10.12
N LEU A 529 10.27 -9.42 -9.76
CA LEU A 529 9.68 -8.43 -8.87
C LEU A 529 10.39 -8.38 -7.52
N ASN A 530 10.63 -9.54 -6.89
CA ASN A 530 11.28 -9.61 -5.59
C ASN A 530 12.78 -9.32 -5.65
N LEU A 531 13.49 -9.80 -6.68
CA LEU A 531 14.92 -9.50 -6.85
C LEU A 531 15.15 -7.99 -7.01
N SER A 532 14.30 -7.31 -7.80
CA SER A 532 14.41 -5.87 -8.04
C SER A 532 14.18 -5.01 -6.79
N LEU A 533 13.65 -5.57 -5.69
CA LEU A 533 13.54 -4.87 -4.41
C LEU A 533 14.90 -4.73 -3.71
N ASP A 534 15.91 -5.57 -4.02
CA ASP A 534 17.26 -5.39 -3.48
C ASP A 534 18.11 -4.50 -4.41
N PRO A 535 18.47 -3.26 -4.00
CA PRO A 535 19.31 -2.37 -4.80
C PRO A 535 20.66 -3.00 -5.17
N ALA A 536 21.14 -3.99 -4.42
CA ALA A 536 22.39 -4.67 -4.72
C ALA A 536 22.34 -5.49 -6.03
N VAL A 537 21.15 -5.90 -6.47
CA VAL A 537 20.97 -6.76 -7.65
C VAL A 537 19.99 -6.18 -8.68
N ALA A 538 19.34 -5.05 -8.39
CA ALA A 538 18.38 -4.40 -9.29
C ALA A 538 18.93 -4.15 -10.70
N ASP A 539 20.21 -3.75 -10.84
CA ASP A 539 20.84 -3.54 -12.16
C ASP A 539 21.08 -4.85 -12.94
N VAL A 540 21.19 -5.99 -12.25
CA VAL A 540 21.25 -7.32 -12.90
C VAL A 540 19.87 -7.70 -13.44
N VAL A 541 18.83 -7.51 -12.62
CA VAL A 541 17.43 -7.75 -13.03
C VAL A 541 17.05 -6.86 -14.21
N SER A 542 17.35 -5.56 -14.12
CA SER A 542 17.04 -4.57 -15.15
C SER A 542 17.60 -4.97 -16.52
N ARG A 543 18.90 -5.30 -16.57
CA ARG A 543 19.55 -5.74 -17.81
C ARG A 543 18.98 -7.05 -18.33
N TRP A 544 18.83 -8.05 -17.46
CA TRP A 544 18.30 -9.35 -17.87
C TRP A 544 16.89 -9.23 -18.46
N MET A 545 16.03 -8.42 -17.84
CA MET A 545 14.65 -8.21 -18.31
C MET A 545 14.59 -7.49 -19.67
N MET A 546 15.54 -6.60 -19.97
CA MET A 546 15.66 -5.98 -21.30
C MET A 546 16.28 -6.93 -22.32
N GLU A 547 17.29 -7.71 -21.93
CA GLU A 547 17.94 -8.72 -22.79
C GLU A 547 16.98 -9.85 -23.21
N HIS A 548 16.10 -10.27 -22.30
CA HIS A 548 15.11 -11.34 -22.50
C HIS A 548 13.67 -10.81 -22.65
N HIS A 549 13.52 -9.54 -23.02
CA HIS A 549 12.21 -8.89 -23.13
C HIS A 549 11.24 -9.68 -24.02
N ASP A 550 11.69 -10.07 -25.21
CA ASP A 550 10.82 -10.72 -26.20
C ASP A 550 10.39 -12.12 -25.75
N ASP A 551 11.28 -12.88 -25.11
CA ASP A 551 10.98 -14.20 -24.54
C ASP A 551 9.91 -14.10 -23.43
N VAL A 552 10.02 -13.08 -22.58
CA VAL A 552 9.05 -12.82 -21.51
C VAL A 552 7.73 -12.31 -22.08
N ALA A 553 7.77 -11.34 -22.98
CA ALA A 553 6.61 -10.71 -23.58
C ALA A 553 5.78 -11.70 -24.43
N ALA A 554 6.42 -12.67 -25.07
CA ALA A 554 5.76 -13.72 -25.86
C ALA A 554 4.77 -14.56 -25.03
N ARG A 555 4.95 -14.61 -23.71
CA ARG A 555 4.10 -15.37 -22.77
C ARG A 555 3.08 -14.48 -22.05
N MET A 556 3.06 -13.18 -22.31
CA MET A 556 2.18 -12.20 -21.66
C MET A 556 1.14 -11.62 -22.62
N PRO A 557 -0.10 -11.38 -22.17
CA PRO A 557 -1.09 -10.61 -22.92
C PRO A 557 -0.61 -9.18 -23.20
N ASP A 558 -1.02 -8.59 -24.32
CA ASP A 558 -0.66 -7.22 -24.71
C ASP A 558 -1.01 -6.18 -23.65
N SER A 559 -2.11 -6.38 -22.92
CA SER A 559 -2.56 -5.48 -21.86
C SER A 559 -1.62 -5.46 -20.65
N ILE A 560 -0.82 -6.51 -20.44
CA ILE A 560 0.12 -6.66 -19.32
C ILE A 560 1.54 -6.23 -19.68
N ARG A 561 1.92 -6.29 -20.96
CA ARG A 561 3.27 -5.95 -21.43
C ARG A 561 3.79 -4.55 -21.02
N PRO A 562 2.98 -3.46 -20.96
CA PRO A 562 3.47 -2.16 -20.49
C PRO A 562 4.09 -2.17 -19.08
N PHE A 563 3.60 -3.05 -18.20
CA PHE A 563 4.08 -3.14 -16.82
C PHE A 563 5.48 -3.74 -16.72
N MET A 564 6.02 -4.32 -17.80
CA MET A 564 7.40 -4.83 -17.85
C MET A 564 8.45 -3.72 -17.63
N THR A 565 8.10 -2.46 -17.95
CA THR A 565 8.92 -1.28 -17.64
C THR A 565 9.29 -1.19 -16.15
N GLY A 566 8.42 -1.71 -15.26
CA GLY A 566 8.67 -1.77 -13.83
C GLY A 566 9.86 -2.66 -13.47
N PHE A 567 10.05 -3.80 -14.14
CA PHE A 567 11.19 -4.68 -13.88
C PHE A 567 12.52 -4.08 -14.34
N ALA A 568 12.48 -3.21 -15.36
CA ALA A 568 13.66 -2.53 -15.87
C ALA A 568 14.15 -1.39 -14.95
N LEU A 569 13.27 -0.81 -14.13
CA LEU A 569 13.59 0.42 -13.39
C LEU A 569 13.54 0.27 -11.86
N ARG A 570 12.73 -0.66 -11.33
CA ARG A 570 12.54 -0.83 -9.89
C ARG A 570 13.87 -1.12 -9.19
N GLY A 571 14.13 -0.38 -8.10
CA GLY A 571 15.31 -0.54 -7.25
C GLY A 571 16.63 0.05 -7.78
N THR A 572 16.72 0.41 -9.06
CA THR A 572 17.98 0.87 -9.70
C THR A 572 18.52 2.19 -9.15
N CYS A 573 17.65 3.20 -8.99
CA CYS A 573 18.02 4.50 -8.42
C CYS A 573 19.19 5.22 -9.16
N THR A 574 19.23 5.15 -10.50
CA THR A 574 20.26 5.81 -11.33
C THR A 574 19.68 6.42 -12.62
N GLU A 575 20.25 7.53 -13.08
CA GLU A 575 19.91 8.14 -14.39
C GLU A 575 20.31 7.22 -15.56
N ALA A 576 21.35 6.40 -15.39
CA ALA A 576 21.77 5.45 -16.41
C ALA A 576 20.69 4.38 -16.68
N ALA A 577 20.04 3.87 -15.63
CA ALA A 577 18.92 2.95 -15.79
C ALA A 577 17.72 3.60 -16.48
N ILE A 578 17.42 4.88 -16.16
CA ILE A 578 16.39 5.66 -16.85
C ILE A 578 16.72 5.76 -18.35
N ALA A 579 17.94 6.18 -18.69
CA ALA A 579 18.36 6.34 -20.07
C ALA A 579 18.31 5.01 -20.85
N ALA A 580 18.75 3.91 -20.24
CA ALA A 580 18.69 2.58 -20.85
C ALA A 580 17.25 2.13 -21.09
N ALA A 581 16.36 2.25 -20.09
CA ALA A 581 14.96 1.89 -20.23
C ALA A 581 14.24 2.78 -21.26
N GLN A 582 14.53 4.08 -21.28
CA GLN A 582 13.99 4.99 -22.29
C GLN A 582 14.43 4.60 -23.70
N SER A 583 15.71 4.37 -23.90
CA SER A 583 16.25 3.90 -25.19
C SER A 583 15.58 2.59 -25.63
N PHE A 584 15.34 1.66 -24.70
CA PHE A 584 14.77 0.35 -24.99
C PHE A 584 13.27 0.38 -25.28
N TYR A 585 12.47 0.98 -24.39
CA TYR A 585 11.01 0.93 -24.43
C TYR A 585 10.36 2.00 -25.31
N THR A 586 11.13 2.97 -25.82
CA THR A 586 10.66 3.90 -26.85
C THR A 586 10.88 3.38 -28.27
N ASP A 587 11.62 2.28 -28.43
CA ASP A 587 11.70 1.56 -29.70
C ASP A 587 10.32 0.93 -30.01
N PRO A 588 9.72 1.21 -31.19
CA PRO A 588 8.42 0.65 -31.57
C PRO A 588 8.33 -0.87 -31.54
N ARG A 589 9.46 -1.60 -31.55
CA ARG A 589 9.49 -3.06 -31.43
C ARG A 589 9.15 -3.57 -30.03
N HIS A 590 9.38 -2.76 -28.99
CA HIS A 590 9.13 -3.13 -27.59
C HIS A 590 7.98 -2.32 -26.98
N ALA A 591 7.51 -1.28 -27.66
CA ALA A 591 6.41 -0.44 -27.20
C ALA A 591 5.05 -1.02 -27.60
N VAL A 592 4.13 -1.11 -26.63
CA VAL A 592 2.71 -1.38 -26.85
C VAL A 592 1.87 -0.25 -26.22
N ALA A 593 0.55 -0.27 -26.44
CA ALA A 593 -0.34 0.74 -25.88
C ALA A 593 -0.18 0.82 -24.34
N GLY A 594 0.25 2.00 -23.86
CA GLY A 594 0.47 2.28 -22.45
C GLY A 594 1.92 2.19 -21.96
N THR A 595 2.86 1.70 -22.78
CA THR A 595 4.28 1.61 -22.38
C THR A 595 4.85 2.97 -21.97
N ASP A 596 4.48 4.05 -22.64
CA ASP A 596 4.90 5.42 -22.35
C ASP A 596 4.48 5.89 -20.95
N ARG A 597 3.22 5.66 -20.57
CA ARG A 597 2.68 6.03 -19.25
C ARG A 597 3.31 5.21 -18.13
N GLU A 598 3.46 3.90 -18.31
CA GLU A 598 4.13 3.06 -17.29
C GLU A 598 5.62 3.38 -17.19
N LEU A 599 6.30 3.66 -18.31
CA LEU A 599 7.69 4.13 -18.31
C LEU A 599 7.83 5.46 -17.57
N ALA A 600 6.91 6.40 -17.75
CA ALA A 600 6.91 7.68 -17.04
C ALA A 600 6.72 7.49 -15.52
N LYS A 601 5.75 6.67 -15.11
CA LYS A 601 5.51 6.32 -13.68
C LYS A 601 6.75 5.75 -13.02
N ASN A 602 7.40 4.79 -13.69
CA ASN A 602 8.61 4.15 -13.17
C ASN A 602 9.82 5.09 -13.20
N THR A 603 9.93 5.96 -14.21
CA THR A 603 10.97 7.00 -14.28
C THR A 603 10.87 7.97 -13.11
N ASP A 604 9.65 8.43 -12.77
CA ASP A 604 9.43 9.30 -11.63
C ASP A 604 9.84 8.63 -10.31
N ALA A 605 9.52 7.34 -10.14
CA ALA A 605 9.93 6.58 -8.96
C ALA A 605 11.46 6.48 -8.81
N VAL A 606 12.19 6.32 -9.92
CA VAL A 606 13.67 6.30 -9.90
C VAL A 606 14.24 7.70 -9.61
N ARG A 607 13.67 8.75 -10.20
CA ARG A 607 14.05 10.15 -9.92
C ARG A 607 13.79 10.56 -8.48
N ASP A 608 12.69 10.11 -7.89
CA ASP A 608 12.40 10.29 -6.46
C ASP A 608 13.57 9.75 -5.61
N CYS A 609 14.04 8.55 -5.94
CA CYS A 609 15.14 7.91 -5.24
C CYS A 609 16.46 8.68 -5.39
N ILE A 610 16.80 9.10 -6.61
CA ILE A 610 18.01 9.88 -6.91
C ILE A 610 17.99 11.22 -6.16
N ALA A 611 16.87 11.94 -6.22
CA ALA A 611 16.71 13.24 -5.57
C ALA A 611 16.77 13.13 -4.04
N LEU A 612 16.16 12.08 -3.48
CA LEU A 612 16.23 11.81 -2.04
C LEU A 612 17.65 11.50 -1.60
N ARG A 613 18.38 10.65 -2.35
CA ARG A 613 19.79 10.32 -2.11
C ARG A 613 20.67 11.57 -2.11
N ALA A 614 20.53 12.42 -3.13
CA ALA A 614 21.31 13.64 -3.25
C ALA A 614 21.07 14.62 -2.09
N ARG A 615 19.81 14.76 -1.64
CA ARG A 615 19.42 15.74 -0.61
C ARG A 615 19.71 15.28 0.82
N GLU A 616 19.51 13.99 1.11
CA GLU A 616 19.47 13.47 2.48
C GLU A 616 20.54 12.42 2.79
N GLY A 617 21.30 11.95 1.78
CA GLY A 617 22.33 10.91 1.95
C GLY A 617 23.34 11.24 3.05
N ALA A 618 23.90 12.46 3.05
CA ALA A 618 24.87 12.88 4.06
C ALA A 618 24.25 12.98 5.47
N SER A 619 23.00 13.45 5.58
CA SER A 619 22.29 13.56 6.86
C SER A 619 22.04 12.18 7.48
N VAL A 620 21.58 11.22 6.67
CA VAL A 620 21.35 9.85 7.12
C VAL A 620 22.66 9.12 7.42
N ALA A 621 23.69 9.28 6.59
CA ALA A 621 25.01 8.71 6.84
C ALA A 621 25.59 9.19 8.19
N GLY A 622 25.47 10.49 8.46
CA GLY A 622 25.90 11.07 9.74
C GLY A 622 25.15 10.46 10.92
N TYR A 623 23.82 10.34 10.83
CA TYR A 623 23.02 9.72 11.89
C TYR A 623 23.32 8.24 12.10
N LEU A 624 23.40 7.43 11.04
CA LEU A 624 23.67 5.99 11.17
C LEU A 624 25.05 5.72 11.79
N ARG A 625 26.05 6.56 11.50
CA ARG A 625 27.39 6.45 12.11
C ARG A 625 27.42 6.82 13.59
N THR A 626 26.47 7.60 14.12
CA THR A 626 26.37 7.80 15.58
C THR A 626 25.74 6.60 16.29
N VAL A 627 24.95 5.81 15.55
CA VAL A 627 24.35 4.57 16.07
C VAL A 627 25.42 3.47 16.15
N ASP A 628 26.39 3.40 15.24
CA ASP A 628 27.52 2.46 15.31
C ASP A 628 28.85 3.21 15.50
N PRO A 629 29.29 3.49 16.75
CA PRO A 629 30.49 4.31 17.01
C PRO A 629 31.82 3.57 16.74
N ARG A 630 31.83 2.59 15.83
CA ARG A 630 33.02 1.82 15.46
C ARG A 630 33.92 2.54 14.45
#